data_AF-A0A6N6MFN7-F1
#
_entry.id   AF-A0A6N6MFN7-F1
#
_cell.length_a   1.000
_cell.length_b   1.000
_cell.length_c   1.000
_cell.angle_alpha   90.00
_cell.angle_beta   90.00
_cell.angle_gamma   90.00
#
_symmetry.space_group_name_H-M   'P 1'
#
loop_
_entity.id
_entity.type
_entity.pdbx_description
1 polymer ?
#
loop_
_entity_poly.entity_id
_entity_poly.type
_entity_poly.pdbx_seq_one_letter_code
_entity_poly.pdbx_strand_id
1 'polypeptide(L)'
;MKNYFREILGKTLVSTLIREQFIIDRSLYIARIDDDTQSNFIIEYIISILNSKLMSFYFRYSNNEFDTLFPKIRVAEFKKLPIKIVELDLQQLAKTKVDDLLLAKSDVIIVFEKFKRYFVKSFSLFKVSRKLQNWHELGFGEFIKELNRAVKSNNKLRVKEGLEEVPTLTKKDEFEWLDLFEDNKEKAQDLQNQINQTDKEINAMVYELYGLNEDEITIVENS
;
A
#
# COMPACT_ATOMS: atom_id res chain seq x y z
N MET A 1 -9.61 -3.61 20.18
CA MET A 1 -8.70 -3.73 18.99
C MET A 1 -7.66 -2.61 19.07
N LYS A 2 -6.53 -2.69 18.35
CA LYS A 2 -5.48 -1.64 18.40
C LYS A 2 -5.23 -1.04 17.02
N ASN A 3 -5.34 0.28 16.90
CA ASN A 3 -4.93 1.03 15.71
C ASN A 3 -3.46 1.41 15.88
N TYR A 4 -2.69 1.23 14.82
CA TYR A 4 -1.27 1.58 14.78
C TYR A 4 -1.05 2.65 13.74
N PHE A 5 -0.24 3.62 14.10
CA PHE A 5 0.00 4.80 13.29
C PHE A 5 1.51 5.08 13.21
N ARG A 6 2.00 5.48 12.03
CA ARG A 6 3.43 5.75 11.82
C ARG A 6 3.80 7.19 12.13
N GLU A 7 4.78 7.41 13.01
CA GLU A 7 5.23 8.76 13.43
C GLU A 7 5.62 9.65 12.23
N ILE A 8 6.29 9.07 11.22
CA ILE A 8 6.71 9.76 10.00
C ILE A 8 5.61 9.68 8.95
N LEU A 9 5.16 10.84 8.48
CA LEU A 9 4.11 10.95 7.46
C LEU A 9 4.62 10.60 6.06
N GLY A 10 3.75 10.01 5.25
CA GLY A 10 3.91 9.94 3.80
C GLY A 10 3.22 11.10 3.10
N LYS A 11 2.69 10.84 1.89
CA LYS A 11 1.71 11.74 1.26
C LYS A 11 0.48 11.92 2.14
N THR A 12 0.08 10.83 2.80
CA THR A 12 -0.94 10.84 3.85
C THR A 12 -0.36 10.42 5.19
N LEU A 13 -1.13 10.68 6.25
CA LEU A 13 -1.09 9.93 7.49
C LEU A 13 -1.22 8.42 7.18
N VAL A 14 -0.36 7.60 7.79
CA VAL A 14 -0.35 6.15 7.57
C VAL A 14 -0.75 5.45 8.86
N SER A 15 -2.03 5.06 8.93
CA SER A 15 -2.62 4.22 9.98
C SER A 15 -3.00 2.84 9.43
N THR A 16 -2.93 1.83 10.28
CA THR A 16 -3.36 0.47 9.98
C THR A 16 -3.97 -0.20 11.20
N LEU A 17 -4.73 -1.26 10.97
CA LEU A 17 -5.29 -2.09 12.02
C LEU A 17 -4.40 -3.33 12.20
N ILE A 18 -3.99 -3.61 13.44
CA ILE A 18 -3.31 -4.87 13.75
C ILE A 18 -4.12 -5.59 14.82
N ARG A 19 -4.56 -6.80 14.46
CA ARG A 19 -5.37 -7.68 15.32
C ARG A 19 -4.51 -8.68 16.10
N GLU A 20 -3.23 -8.77 15.75
CA GLU A 20 -2.25 -9.71 16.32
C GLU A 20 -1.51 -9.09 17.51
N GLN A 21 -0.93 -9.93 18.36
CA GLN A 21 0.00 -9.44 19.38
C GLN A 21 1.34 -9.11 18.73
N PHE A 22 1.81 -7.88 18.90
CA PHE A 22 3.15 -7.50 18.46
C PHE A 22 3.76 -6.40 19.32
N ILE A 23 5.08 -6.27 19.24
CA ILE A 23 5.87 -5.25 19.90
C ILE A 23 6.34 -4.23 18.85
N ILE A 24 6.02 -2.96 19.07
CA ILE A 24 6.52 -1.85 18.25
C ILE A 24 7.84 -1.32 18.77
N ASP A 25 8.66 -0.80 17.86
CA ASP A 25 9.76 0.09 18.22
C ASP A 25 9.23 1.53 18.44
N ARG A 26 10.14 2.49 18.63
CA ARG A 26 9.80 3.89 18.93
C ARG A 26 9.26 4.69 17.74
N SER A 27 9.15 4.10 16.54
CA SER A 27 8.74 4.80 15.31
C SER A 27 7.22 4.77 15.03
N LEU A 28 6.46 4.06 15.86
CA LEU A 28 5.02 3.89 15.74
C LEU A 28 4.30 4.39 17.01
N TYR A 29 3.10 4.92 16.84
CA TYR A 29 2.16 5.17 17.91
C TYR A 29 1.05 4.12 17.90
N ILE A 30 0.54 3.82 19.10
CA ILE A 30 -0.64 2.98 19.28
C ILE A 30 -1.80 3.89 19.68
N ALA A 31 -2.82 3.95 18.85
CA ALA A 31 -4.10 4.51 19.19
C ALA A 31 -5.04 3.37 19.59
N ARG A 32 -5.54 3.40 20.83
CA ARG A 32 -6.44 2.38 21.37
C ARG A 32 -7.77 3.02 21.74
N ILE A 33 -8.85 2.37 21.36
CA ILE A 33 -10.18 2.65 21.90
C ILE A 33 -10.21 2.03 23.31
N ASP A 34 -10.48 2.83 24.34
CA ASP A 34 -10.37 2.37 25.73
C ASP A 34 -11.41 1.30 26.10
N ASP A 35 -12.62 1.38 25.54
CA ASP A 35 -13.66 0.37 25.68
C ASP A 35 -14.39 0.17 24.34
N ASP A 36 -14.11 -0.96 23.66
CA ASP A 36 -14.75 -1.30 22.39
C ASP A 36 -16.28 -1.51 22.52
N THR A 37 -16.79 -1.78 23.72
CA THR A 37 -18.24 -2.04 23.96
C THR A 37 -19.06 -0.77 24.21
N GLN A 38 -18.39 0.34 24.54
CA GLN A 38 -19.01 1.65 24.78
C GLN A 38 -18.53 2.72 23.79
N SER A 39 -17.71 2.32 22.82
CA SER A 39 -17.15 3.22 21.82
C SER A 39 -18.24 3.72 20.88
N ASN A 40 -18.29 5.04 20.71
CA ASN A 40 -19.07 5.67 19.63
C ASN A 40 -18.42 5.49 18.25
N PHE A 41 -17.30 4.76 18.17
CA PHE A 41 -16.52 4.61 16.95
C PHE A 41 -16.26 3.15 16.58
N ILE A 42 -16.43 2.86 15.29
CA ILE A 42 -15.83 1.73 14.61
C ILE A 42 -14.38 2.08 14.23
N ILE A 43 -13.45 1.18 14.51
CA ILE A 43 -12.02 1.46 14.29
C ILE A 43 -11.66 1.65 12.81
N GLU A 44 -12.29 0.89 11.91
CA GLU A 44 -12.11 1.03 10.47
C GLU A 44 -12.65 2.39 9.96
N TYR A 45 -13.74 2.91 10.55
CA TYR A 45 -14.20 4.27 10.25
C TYR A 45 -13.14 5.32 10.63
N ILE A 46 -12.54 5.21 11.82
CA ILE A 46 -11.43 6.09 12.22
C ILE A 46 -10.28 5.99 11.21
N ILE A 47 -9.90 4.78 10.78
CA ILE A 47 -8.84 4.55 9.79
C ILE A 47 -9.15 5.25 8.46
N SER A 48 -10.42 5.20 8.01
CA SER A 48 -10.86 5.85 6.78
C SER A 48 -10.59 7.37 6.81
N ILE A 49 -10.86 8.00 7.95
CA ILE A 49 -10.60 9.43 8.15
C ILE A 49 -9.11 9.70 8.26
N LEU A 50 -8.40 8.96 9.12
CA LEU A 50 -6.98 9.19 9.38
C LEU A 50 -6.15 9.05 8.10
N ASN A 51 -6.42 8.05 7.26
CA ASN A 51 -5.65 7.82 6.03
C ASN A 51 -6.04 8.73 4.86
N SER A 52 -7.05 9.60 5.03
CA SER A 52 -7.51 10.49 3.97
C SER A 52 -6.49 11.59 3.64
N LYS A 53 -6.58 12.10 2.41
CA LYS A 53 -5.85 13.30 1.99
C LYS A 53 -6.23 14.51 2.84
N LEU A 54 -7.52 14.67 3.15
CA LEU A 54 -8.01 15.77 3.98
C LEU A 54 -7.33 15.82 5.35
N MET A 55 -7.24 14.67 6.04
CA MET A 55 -6.68 14.67 7.39
C MET A 55 -5.18 15.01 7.38
N SER A 56 -4.49 14.60 6.32
CA SER A 56 -3.08 14.88 6.11
C SER A 56 -2.85 16.36 5.79
N PHE A 57 -3.67 16.92 4.90
CA PHE A 57 -3.73 18.35 4.62
C PHE A 57 -4.00 19.16 5.90
N TYR A 58 -5.06 18.81 6.64
CA TYR A 58 -5.41 19.47 7.90
C TYR A 58 -4.25 19.44 8.90
N PHE A 59 -3.61 18.29 9.10
CA PHE A 59 -2.46 18.18 10.00
C PHE A 59 -1.32 19.12 9.58
N ARG A 60 -0.93 19.12 8.30
CA ARG A 60 0.18 19.95 7.81
C ARG A 60 -0.10 21.43 8.04
N TYR A 61 -1.30 21.91 7.67
CA TYR A 61 -1.65 23.32 7.83
C TYR A 61 -1.87 23.74 9.28
N SER A 62 -2.52 22.91 10.10
CA SER A 62 -2.78 23.26 11.51
C SER A 62 -1.51 23.29 12.37
N ASN A 63 -0.42 22.65 11.93
CA ASN A 63 0.84 22.58 12.67
C ASN A 63 2.01 23.28 11.94
N ASN A 64 1.76 23.93 10.80
CA ASN A 64 2.80 24.46 9.91
C ASN A 64 3.88 23.42 9.53
N GLU A 65 3.47 22.16 9.35
CA GLU A 65 4.35 21.02 9.08
C GLU A 65 4.46 20.76 7.57
N PHE A 66 5.26 21.59 6.92
CA PHE A 66 5.51 21.54 5.47
C PHE A 66 6.86 20.91 5.12
N ASP A 67 7.61 20.40 6.10
CA ASP A 67 8.86 19.69 5.82
C ASP A 67 8.56 18.39 5.03
N THR A 68 9.34 18.17 3.99
CA THR A 68 9.26 16.99 3.12
C THR A 68 10.31 15.93 3.47
N LEU A 69 11.35 16.27 4.24
CA LEU A 69 12.43 15.36 4.60
C LEU A 69 12.00 14.37 5.68
N PHE A 70 11.46 14.86 6.79
CA PHE A 70 11.00 14.02 7.91
C PHE A 70 9.81 14.64 8.67
N PRO A 71 8.65 14.84 8.01
CA PRO A 71 7.46 15.34 8.69
C PRO A 71 7.04 14.35 9.78
N LYS A 72 6.86 14.84 10.99
CA LYS A 72 6.54 14.03 12.17
C LYS A 72 5.34 14.60 12.88
N ILE A 73 4.34 13.77 13.12
CA ILE A 73 3.25 14.10 14.02
C ILE A 73 3.61 13.68 15.44
N ARG A 74 3.33 14.52 16.42
CA ARG A 74 3.50 14.21 17.84
C ARG A 74 2.20 13.71 18.44
N VAL A 75 2.26 12.96 19.55
CA VAL A 75 1.07 12.48 20.27
C VAL A 75 0.09 13.63 20.62
N ALA A 76 0.60 14.80 21.01
CA ALA A 76 -0.23 15.95 21.35
C ALA A 76 -0.97 16.53 20.14
N GLU A 77 -0.40 16.42 18.94
CA GLU A 77 -1.00 16.87 17.68
C GLU A 77 -2.00 15.81 17.16
N PHE A 78 -1.64 14.53 17.26
CA PHE A 78 -2.54 13.40 16.96
C PHE A 78 -3.85 13.47 17.75
N LYS A 79 -3.78 13.79 19.06
CA LYS A 79 -4.97 13.96 19.91
C LYS A 79 -5.88 15.12 19.50
N LYS A 80 -5.40 16.05 18.67
CA LYS A 80 -6.16 17.21 18.16
C LYS A 80 -6.76 16.97 16.79
N LEU A 81 -6.50 15.82 16.15
CA LEU A 81 -7.11 15.51 14.86
C LEU A 81 -8.63 15.42 15.01
N PRO A 82 -9.40 16.15 14.19
CA PRO A 82 -10.85 16.21 14.34
C PRO A 82 -11.45 14.91 13.80
N ILE A 83 -11.94 14.02 14.67
CA ILE A 83 -12.69 12.82 14.28
C ILE A 83 -14.17 13.04 14.62
N LYS A 84 -15.03 13.20 13.62
CA LYS A 84 -16.46 13.45 13.84
C LYS A 84 -17.17 12.17 14.31
N ILE A 85 -17.96 12.27 15.38
CA ILE A 85 -18.92 11.23 15.77
C ILE A 85 -20.11 11.33 14.80
N VAL A 86 -20.50 10.20 14.23
CA VAL A 86 -21.60 10.08 13.25
C VAL A 86 -22.42 8.83 13.53
N GLU A 87 -23.60 8.75 12.91
CA GLU A 87 -24.49 7.60 13.01
C GLU A 87 -23.82 6.29 12.59
N LEU A 88 -24.24 5.20 13.21
CA LEU A 88 -23.65 3.87 13.04
C LEU A 88 -23.63 3.41 11.57
N ASP A 89 -24.69 3.71 10.81
CA ASP A 89 -24.81 3.31 9.41
C ASP A 89 -23.70 3.93 8.54
N LEU A 90 -23.35 5.19 8.77
CA LEU A 90 -22.28 5.86 8.05
C LEU A 90 -20.90 5.28 8.41
N GLN A 91 -20.69 4.94 9.68
CA GLN A 91 -19.48 4.26 10.11
C GLN A 91 -19.36 2.86 9.50
N GLN A 92 -20.47 2.14 9.39
CA GLN A 92 -20.52 0.81 8.81
C GLN A 92 -20.25 0.84 7.29
N LEU A 93 -20.73 1.87 6.58
CA LEU A 93 -20.38 2.10 5.19
C LEU A 93 -18.87 2.31 5.00
N ALA A 94 -18.27 3.19 5.81
CA ALA A 94 -16.82 3.42 5.79
C ALA A 94 -16.04 2.15 6.13
N LYS A 95 -16.50 1.39 7.13
CA LYS A 95 -15.92 0.11 7.52
C LYS A 95 -15.86 -0.86 6.34
N THR A 96 -16.97 -1.07 5.65
CA THR A 96 -17.02 -2.01 4.50
C THR A 96 -16.00 -1.63 3.43
N LYS A 97 -15.90 -0.35 3.07
CA LYS A 97 -14.89 0.11 2.10
C LYS A 97 -13.45 -0.11 2.57
N VAL A 98 -13.18 0.13 3.86
CA VAL A 98 -11.85 -0.11 4.43
C VAL A 98 -11.53 -1.61 4.45
N ASP A 99 -12.48 -2.47 4.79
CA ASP A 99 -12.29 -3.92 4.75
C ASP A 99 -11.99 -4.39 3.31
N ASP A 100 -12.78 -3.93 2.33
CA ASP A 100 -12.58 -4.26 0.91
C ASP A 100 -11.20 -3.79 0.41
N LEU A 101 -10.78 -2.59 0.81
CA LEU A 101 -9.46 -2.04 0.50
C LEU A 101 -8.33 -2.88 1.11
N LEU A 102 -8.47 -3.30 2.37
CA LEU A 102 -7.47 -4.12 3.05
C LEU A 102 -7.35 -5.51 2.41
N LEU A 103 -8.47 -6.11 2.01
CA LEU A 103 -8.50 -7.37 1.28
C LEU A 103 -7.80 -7.24 -0.07
N ALA A 104 -8.16 -6.24 -0.89
CA ALA A 104 -7.52 -6.01 -2.19
C ALA A 104 -6.00 -5.74 -2.06
N LYS A 105 -5.57 -4.99 -1.03
CA LYS A 105 -4.15 -4.76 -0.72
C LYS A 105 -3.43 -6.04 -0.31
N SER A 106 -4.09 -6.95 0.41
CA SER A 106 -3.53 -8.27 0.72
C SER A 106 -3.38 -9.11 -0.56
N ASP A 107 -4.42 -9.15 -1.39
CA ASP A 107 -4.45 -9.97 -2.61
C ASP A 107 -3.41 -9.52 -3.64
N VAL A 108 -3.21 -8.20 -3.80
CA VAL A 108 -2.20 -7.69 -4.75
C VAL A 108 -0.79 -8.09 -4.31
N ILE A 109 -0.49 -8.06 -3.00
CA ILE A 109 0.79 -8.52 -2.45
C ILE A 109 0.98 -10.02 -2.71
N ILE A 110 -0.08 -10.81 -2.55
CA ILE A 110 -0.06 -12.25 -2.82
C ILE A 110 0.26 -12.51 -4.29
N VAL A 111 -0.38 -11.79 -5.23
CA VAL A 111 -0.11 -11.92 -6.68
C VAL A 111 1.35 -11.56 -6.98
N PHE A 112 1.84 -10.43 -6.44
CA PHE A 112 3.22 -9.99 -6.63
C PHE A 112 4.23 -11.02 -6.16
N GLU A 113 4.10 -11.50 -4.93
CA GLU A 113 5.04 -12.44 -4.36
C GLU A 113 4.90 -13.85 -4.95
N LYS A 114 3.69 -14.26 -5.36
CA LYS A 114 3.48 -15.55 -6.03
C LYS A 114 4.21 -15.60 -7.37
N PHE A 115 4.01 -14.60 -8.24
CA PHE A 115 4.66 -14.58 -9.54
C PHE A 115 6.18 -14.33 -9.42
N LYS A 116 6.59 -13.45 -8.49
CA LYS A 116 8.01 -13.25 -8.15
C LYS A 116 8.70 -14.54 -7.72
N ARG A 117 8.11 -15.25 -6.77
CA ARG A 117 8.63 -16.56 -6.32
C ARG A 117 8.69 -17.56 -7.46
N TYR A 118 7.69 -17.55 -8.36
CA TYR A 118 7.68 -18.42 -9.52
C TYR A 118 8.92 -18.18 -10.39
N PHE A 119 9.14 -16.97 -10.92
CA PHE A 119 10.30 -16.73 -11.79
C PHE A 119 11.63 -16.81 -11.06
N VAL A 120 11.69 -16.43 -9.77
CA VAL A 120 12.91 -16.60 -8.97
C VAL A 120 13.30 -18.07 -8.88
N LYS A 121 12.31 -18.96 -8.67
CA LYS A 121 12.55 -20.40 -8.59
C LYS A 121 12.87 -20.99 -9.97
N SER A 122 12.13 -20.61 -11.01
CA SER A 122 12.35 -21.11 -12.38
C SER A 122 13.77 -20.83 -12.88
N PHE A 123 14.38 -19.72 -12.46
CA PHE A 123 15.73 -19.34 -12.87
C PHE A 123 16.79 -19.43 -11.77
N SER A 124 16.46 -19.97 -10.60
CA SER A 124 17.35 -20.08 -9.45
C SER A 124 18.09 -18.77 -9.11
N LEU A 125 17.35 -17.65 -9.08
CA LEU A 125 17.90 -16.32 -8.86
C LEU A 125 18.22 -16.09 -7.37
N PHE A 126 19.45 -15.70 -7.05
CA PHE A 126 19.84 -15.27 -5.70
C PHE A 126 19.52 -13.80 -5.44
N LYS A 127 19.56 -12.97 -6.49
CA LYS A 127 19.27 -11.54 -6.40
C LYS A 127 18.32 -11.11 -7.52
N VAL A 128 17.35 -10.28 -7.16
CA VAL A 128 16.35 -9.71 -8.06
C VAL A 128 16.48 -8.19 -8.03
N SER A 129 16.53 -7.56 -9.20
CA SER A 129 16.60 -6.09 -9.31
C SER A 129 15.31 -5.43 -8.85
N ARG A 130 15.37 -4.17 -8.41
CA ARG A 130 14.17 -3.39 -8.03
C ARG A 130 13.15 -3.33 -9.16
N LYS A 131 13.61 -3.18 -10.40
CA LYS A 131 12.76 -3.15 -11.59
C LYS A 131 12.00 -4.46 -11.82
N LEU A 132 12.66 -5.60 -11.60
CA LEU A 132 12.03 -6.92 -11.72
C LEU A 132 11.17 -7.27 -10.49
N GLN A 133 11.42 -6.66 -9.33
CA GLN A 133 10.48 -6.71 -8.19
C GLN A 133 9.16 -6.00 -8.56
N ASN A 134 9.23 -4.92 -9.35
CA ASN A 134 8.08 -4.18 -9.89
C ASN A 134 7.65 -4.68 -11.28
N TRP A 135 7.68 -5.99 -11.51
CA TRP A 135 7.41 -6.58 -12.83
C TRP A 135 6.06 -6.17 -13.44
N HIS A 136 5.05 -5.89 -12.61
CA HIS A 136 3.70 -5.50 -13.02
C HIS A 136 3.65 -4.11 -13.69
N GLU A 137 4.67 -3.28 -13.48
CA GLU A 137 4.83 -1.98 -14.14
C GLU A 137 5.46 -2.11 -15.55
N LEU A 138 6.00 -3.29 -15.89
CA LEU A 138 6.75 -3.51 -17.13
C LEU A 138 5.85 -3.97 -18.28
N GLY A 139 6.24 -3.65 -19.51
CA GLY A 139 5.73 -4.36 -20.69
C GLY A 139 6.41 -5.74 -20.82
N PHE A 140 5.75 -6.72 -21.47
CA PHE A 140 6.30 -8.07 -21.61
C PHE A 140 7.74 -8.11 -22.16
N GLY A 141 8.01 -7.38 -23.25
CA GLY A 141 9.35 -7.33 -23.84
C GLY A 141 10.41 -6.71 -22.92
N GLU A 142 10.01 -5.83 -22.01
CA GLU A 142 10.89 -5.27 -20.98
C GLU A 142 11.10 -6.26 -19.83
N PHE A 143 10.04 -6.94 -19.39
CA PHE A 143 10.12 -8.00 -18.40
C PHE A 143 11.11 -9.10 -18.83
N ILE A 144 11.00 -9.61 -20.05
CA ILE A 144 11.92 -10.62 -20.59
C ILE A 144 13.38 -10.11 -20.60
N LYS A 145 13.60 -8.85 -21.01
CA LYS A 145 14.93 -8.24 -21.00
C LYS A 145 15.52 -8.16 -19.60
N GLU A 146 14.74 -7.69 -18.61
CA GLU A 146 15.18 -7.60 -17.22
C GLU A 146 15.38 -8.98 -16.59
N LEU A 147 14.55 -9.96 -16.92
CA LEU A 147 14.68 -11.34 -16.45
C LEU A 147 15.96 -11.98 -17.00
N ASN A 148 16.22 -11.87 -18.31
CA ASN A 148 17.47 -12.35 -18.91
C ASN A 148 18.71 -11.63 -18.35
N ARG A 149 18.62 -10.34 -18.04
CA ARG A 149 19.69 -9.60 -17.35
C ARG A 149 19.91 -10.12 -15.93
N ALA A 150 18.85 -10.47 -15.21
CA ALA A 150 18.93 -11.07 -13.88
C ALA A 150 19.58 -12.45 -13.94
N VAL A 151 19.19 -13.32 -14.87
CA VAL A 151 19.81 -14.65 -15.10
C VAL A 151 21.32 -14.51 -15.33
N LYS A 152 21.74 -13.68 -16.28
CA LYS A 152 23.17 -13.47 -16.59
C LYS A 152 23.97 -12.97 -15.39
N SER A 153 23.40 -12.04 -14.62
CA SER A 153 24.05 -11.53 -13.41
C SER A 153 24.16 -12.59 -12.31
N ASN A 154 23.14 -13.44 -12.16
CA ASN A 154 23.13 -14.51 -11.18
C ASN A 154 24.04 -15.68 -11.59
N ASN A 155 24.19 -16.00 -12.87
CA ASN A 155 25.15 -17.03 -13.33
C ASN A 155 26.59 -16.70 -12.90
N LYS A 156 26.99 -15.42 -12.94
CA LYS A 156 28.29 -14.98 -12.41
C LYS A 156 28.47 -15.28 -10.92
N LEU A 157 27.39 -15.30 -10.14
CA LEU A 157 27.41 -15.69 -8.73
C LEU A 157 27.39 -17.20 -8.58
N ARG A 158 26.56 -17.91 -9.37
CA ARG A 158 26.46 -19.37 -9.36
C ARG A 158 27.80 -20.04 -9.66
N VAL A 159 28.51 -19.59 -10.68
CA VAL A 159 29.85 -20.11 -11.03
C VAL A 159 30.85 -19.90 -9.88
N LYS A 160 30.78 -18.77 -9.16
CA LYS A 160 31.64 -18.52 -7.98
C LYS A 160 31.35 -19.48 -6.83
N GLU A 161 30.09 -19.92 -6.69
CA GLU A 161 29.64 -20.90 -5.70
C GLU A 161 29.76 -22.36 -6.20
N GLY A 162 30.38 -22.59 -7.37
CA GLY A 162 30.53 -23.93 -7.96
C GLY A 162 29.24 -24.55 -8.49
N LEU A 163 28.20 -23.74 -8.72
CA LEU A 163 26.90 -24.18 -9.24
C LEU A 163 26.83 -24.01 -10.76
N GLU A 164 26.10 -24.91 -11.42
CA GLU A 164 25.86 -24.86 -12.86
C GLU A 164 25.10 -23.60 -13.29
N GLU A 165 25.41 -23.07 -14.46
CA GLU A 165 24.70 -21.93 -15.03
C GLU A 165 23.27 -22.29 -15.43
N VAL A 166 22.35 -21.32 -15.31
CA VAL A 166 20.99 -21.45 -15.81
C VAL A 166 20.89 -20.78 -17.18
N PRO A 167 20.30 -21.42 -18.20
CA PRO A 167 20.15 -20.81 -19.53
C PRO A 167 19.23 -19.59 -19.49
N THR A 168 19.51 -18.62 -20.36
CA THR A 168 18.61 -17.49 -20.61
C THR A 168 17.45 -17.90 -21.49
N LEU A 169 16.32 -17.20 -21.37
CA LEU A 169 15.14 -17.39 -22.21
C LEU A 169 15.47 -17.19 -23.69
N THR A 170 15.10 -18.18 -24.50
CA THR A 170 15.09 -18.13 -25.96
C THR A 170 13.78 -17.55 -26.49
N LYS A 171 13.69 -17.28 -27.79
CA LYS A 171 12.44 -16.82 -28.43
C LYS A 171 11.28 -17.81 -28.31
N LYS A 172 11.59 -19.11 -28.25
CA LYS A 172 10.57 -20.15 -28.04
C LYS A 172 10.05 -20.08 -26.61
N ASP A 173 10.94 -19.95 -25.64
CA ASP A 173 10.56 -19.84 -24.22
C ASP A 173 9.78 -18.54 -23.96
N GLU A 174 10.13 -17.43 -24.61
CA GLU A 174 9.35 -16.19 -24.53
C GLU A 174 7.86 -16.41 -24.82
N PHE A 175 7.53 -17.24 -25.81
CA PHE A 175 6.13 -17.54 -26.14
C PHE A 175 5.39 -18.23 -24.99
N GLU A 176 6.04 -19.17 -24.30
CA GLU A 176 5.47 -19.86 -23.13
C GLU A 176 5.28 -18.94 -21.92
N TRP A 177 6.06 -17.86 -21.85
CA TRP A 177 5.99 -16.87 -20.76
C TRP A 177 5.00 -15.74 -21.02
N LEU A 178 4.55 -15.55 -22.27
CA LEU A 178 3.68 -14.43 -22.65
C LEU A 178 2.37 -14.46 -21.88
N ASP A 179 1.59 -15.52 -22.04
CA ASP A 179 0.27 -15.64 -21.40
C ASP A 179 0.40 -15.64 -19.88
N LEU A 180 1.41 -16.33 -19.35
CA LEU A 180 1.65 -16.35 -17.91
C LEU A 180 1.95 -14.95 -17.35
N PHE A 181 2.75 -14.16 -18.06
CA PHE A 181 3.05 -12.79 -17.64
C PHE A 181 1.83 -11.89 -17.73
N GLU A 182 1.12 -11.90 -18.87
CA GLU A 182 -0.03 -11.02 -19.09
C GLU A 182 -1.17 -11.35 -18.12
N ASP A 183 -1.47 -12.63 -17.88
CA ASP A 183 -2.51 -13.05 -16.91
C ASP A 183 -2.21 -12.57 -15.48
N ASN A 184 -0.95 -12.64 -15.04
CA ASN A 184 -0.58 -12.17 -13.70
C ASN A 184 -0.56 -10.64 -13.64
N LYS A 185 -0.16 -9.99 -14.73
CA LYS A 185 -0.12 -8.53 -14.82
C LYS A 185 -1.53 -7.93 -14.82
N GLU A 186 -2.46 -8.50 -15.57
CA GLU A 186 -3.86 -8.09 -15.60
C GLU A 186 -4.46 -8.18 -14.20
N LYS A 187 -4.33 -9.32 -13.51
CA LYS A 187 -4.79 -9.49 -12.11
C LYS A 187 -4.21 -8.45 -11.16
N ALA A 188 -2.91 -8.17 -11.31
CA ALA A 188 -2.23 -7.15 -10.52
C ALA A 188 -2.80 -5.75 -10.79
N GLN A 189 -3.02 -5.40 -12.06
CA GLN A 189 -3.54 -4.10 -12.48
C GLN A 189 -5.00 -3.91 -12.07
N ASP A 190 -5.82 -4.95 -12.19
CA ASP A 190 -7.22 -4.92 -11.73
C ASP A 190 -7.33 -4.65 -10.23
N LEU A 191 -6.53 -5.35 -9.43
CA LEU A 191 -6.47 -5.11 -7.99
C LEU A 191 -5.95 -3.70 -7.67
N GLN A 192 -4.93 -3.21 -8.39
CA GLN A 192 -4.45 -1.83 -8.23
C GLN A 192 -5.52 -0.80 -8.59
N ASN A 193 -6.29 -1.04 -9.65
CA ASN A 193 -7.39 -0.18 -10.08
C ASN A 193 -8.50 -0.18 -9.02
N GLN A 194 -8.88 -1.34 -8.50
CA GLN A 194 -9.84 -1.46 -7.40
C GLN A 194 -9.36 -0.71 -6.15
N ILE A 195 -8.09 -0.87 -5.75
CA ILE A 195 -7.49 -0.15 -4.62
C ILE A 195 -7.60 1.36 -4.82
N ASN A 196 -7.17 1.85 -5.99
CA ASN A 196 -7.17 3.28 -6.31
C ASN A 196 -8.59 3.85 -6.33
N GLN A 197 -9.56 3.08 -6.83
CA GLN A 197 -10.96 3.48 -6.88
C GLN A 197 -11.57 3.54 -5.47
N THR A 198 -11.36 2.52 -4.64
CA THR A 198 -11.84 2.51 -3.26
C THR A 198 -11.18 3.61 -2.42
N ASP A 199 -9.88 3.87 -2.59
CA ASP A 199 -9.19 4.98 -1.92
C ASP A 199 -9.79 6.35 -2.34
N LYS A 200 -10.18 6.54 -3.60
CA LYS A 200 -10.89 7.75 -4.06
C LYS A 200 -12.27 7.89 -3.43
N GLU A 201 -13.04 6.81 -3.37
CA GLU A 201 -14.38 6.80 -2.77
C GLU A 201 -14.33 7.12 -1.28
N ILE A 202 -13.35 6.59 -0.55
CA ILE A 202 -13.12 6.93 0.86
C ILE A 202 -12.78 8.42 1.01
N ASN A 203 -11.90 8.97 0.17
CA ASN A 203 -11.60 10.40 0.22
C ASN A 203 -12.84 11.26 -0.07
N ALA A 204 -13.65 10.91 -1.07
CA ALA A 204 -14.89 11.62 -1.38
C ALA A 204 -15.87 11.61 -0.20
N MET A 205 -16.06 10.45 0.44
CA MET A 205 -16.87 10.34 1.66
C MET A 205 -16.35 11.22 2.80
N VAL A 206 -15.02 11.30 2.96
CA VAL A 206 -14.42 12.16 3.97
C VAL A 206 -14.63 13.63 3.61
N TYR A 207 -14.48 14.05 2.35
CA TYR A 207 -14.75 15.43 1.96
C TYR A 207 -16.20 15.85 2.25
N GLU A 208 -17.16 14.99 1.92
CA GLU A 208 -18.57 15.20 2.23
C GLU A 208 -18.83 15.28 3.75
N LEU A 209 -18.23 14.36 4.52
CA LEU A 209 -18.33 14.35 5.98
C LEU A 209 -17.87 15.66 6.62
N TYR A 210 -16.85 16.31 6.05
CA TYR A 210 -16.34 17.60 6.55
C TYR A 210 -16.93 18.81 5.83
N GLY A 211 -17.81 18.62 4.86
CA GLY A 211 -18.55 19.67 4.17
C GLY A 211 -17.71 20.49 3.20
N LEU A 212 -16.70 19.88 2.58
CA LEU A 212 -15.85 20.57 1.61
C LEU A 212 -16.60 20.81 0.30
N ASN A 213 -16.39 21.98 -0.29
CA ASN A 213 -16.83 22.29 -1.64
C ASN A 213 -15.78 21.91 -2.71
N GLU A 214 -16.12 22.06 -3.99
CA GLU A 214 -15.25 21.68 -5.12
C GLU A 214 -13.90 22.42 -5.14
N ASP A 215 -13.88 23.71 -4.79
CA ASP A 215 -12.66 24.52 -4.75
C ASP A 215 -11.74 24.02 -3.62
N GLU A 216 -12.32 23.74 -2.44
CA GLU A 216 -11.60 23.21 -1.29
C GLU A 216 -11.05 21.80 -1.56
N ILE A 217 -11.84 20.93 -2.19
CA ILE A 217 -11.39 19.59 -2.62
C ILE A 217 -10.21 19.73 -3.58
N THR A 218 -10.31 20.65 -4.54
CA THR A 218 -9.24 20.91 -5.51
C THR A 218 -7.94 21.35 -4.82
N ILE A 219 -8.04 22.18 -3.78
CA ILE A 219 -6.88 22.59 -2.97
C ILE A 219 -6.25 21.37 -2.26
N VAL A 220 -7.05 20.52 -1.64
CA VAL A 220 -6.58 19.31 -0.93
C VAL A 220 -5.95 18.30 -1.90
N GLU A 221 -6.52 18.11 -3.08
CA GLU A 221 -6.02 17.15 -4.07
C GLU A 221 -4.69 17.58 -4.71
N ASN A 222 -4.39 18.88 -4.72
CA ASN A 222 -3.17 19.46 -5.29
C ASN A 222 -2.09 19.82 -4.24
N SER A 223 -2.33 19.55 -2.95
CA SER A 223 -1.37 19.81 -1.86
C SER A 223 -0.25 18.77 -1.73
#